data_AF-A0A1Z8A6S5-F1
#
_entry.id   AF-A0A1Z8A6S5-F1
#
_cell.length_a   1.000
_cell.length_b   1.000
_cell.length_c   1.000
_cell.angle_alpha   90.00
_cell.angle_beta   90.00
_cell.angle_gamma   90.00
#
_symmetry.space_group_name_H-M   'P 1'
#
loop_
_entity.id
_entity.type
_entity.pdbx_description
1 polymer ?
#
loop_
_entity_poly.entity_id
_entity_poly.type
_entity_poly.pdbx_seq_one_letter_code
_entity_poly.pdbx_strand_id
1 'polypeptide(L)'
;MPVGIVEPLPDHCPWSELSNMAPPNINWCEENLCSWVVNPANTWSNLAFIFVGILFIAVTKEQKTMRMFGTAAIFVGVSSLLWHASFTFVFQFLDFLAMFAFVALPLILNLRRLGFISINNQLAVFYSYVGGMSALLFLFYWLDIYFQSLILFSIIAAVGMELVLYKRAQETTQYKYLLLAALSLGVGAGFSASDVSGVFCDPKNHFIQGHAIWHILAATSLGFLFLFYRQFNFDEANHEPG
;
A
#
# COMPACT_ATOMS: atom_id res chain seq x y z
N MET A 1 9.96 -8.13 -20.89
CA MET A 1 11.13 -7.22 -20.89
C MET A 1 11.70 -7.33 -19.50
N PRO A 2 12.98 -7.70 -19.32
CA PRO A 2 13.59 -7.67 -17.99
C PRO A 2 13.37 -6.28 -17.40
N VAL A 3 12.99 -6.22 -16.12
CA VAL A 3 12.93 -4.97 -15.37
C VAL A 3 14.31 -4.33 -15.55
N GLY A 4 14.35 -3.16 -16.19
CA GLY A 4 15.59 -2.53 -16.63
C GLY A 4 16.57 -2.40 -15.48
N ILE A 5 17.87 -2.43 -15.79
CA ILE A 5 18.93 -2.20 -14.83
C ILE A 5 18.67 -0.81 -14.21
N VAL A 6 18.12 -0.79 -12.99
CA VAL A 6 18.00 0.44 -12.21
C VAL A 6 19.41 0.79 -11.77
N GLU A 7 19.92 1.90 -12.28
CA GLU A 7 21.25 2.36 -11.92
C GLU A 7 21.28 2.75 -10.43
N PRO A 8 22.25 2.24 -9.66
CA PRO A 8 22.40 2.61 -8.26
C PRO A 8 22.89 4.07 -8.12
N LEU A 9 22.80 4.60 -6.91
CA LEU A 9 23.29 5.95 -6.61
C LEU A 9 24.82 6.06 -6.80
N PRO A 10 25.35 7.21 -7.27
CA PRO A 10 26.79 7.42 -7.36
C PRO A 10 27.50 7.25 -6.01
N ASP A 11 28.70 6.67 -5.99
CA ASP A 11 29.43 6.28 -4.77
C ASP A 11 29.61 7.40 -3.73
N HIS A 12 29.71 8.66 -4.17
CA HIS A 12 29.90 9.81 -3.29
C HIS A 12 28.60 10.35 -2.67
N CYS A 13 27.43 9.83 -3.07
CA CYS A 13 26.14 10.29 -2.58
C CYS A 13 25.76 9.60 -1.27
N PRO A 14 24.90 10.23 -0.44
CA PRO A 14 24.27 9.53 0.67
C PRO A 14 23.57 8.26 0.19
N TRP A 15 23.52 7.22 1.04
CA TRP A 15 22.89 5.92 0.76
C TRP A 15 23.53 5.06 -0.33
N SER A 16 24.59 5.54 -1.00
CA SER A 16 25.25 4.84 -2.11
C SER A 16 25.70 3.43 -1.76
N GLU A 17 26.28 3.22 -0.58
CA GLU A 17 26.69 1.90 -0.10
C GLU A 17 25.54 0.89 -0.13
N LEU A 18 24.37 1.27 0.41
CA LEU A 18 23.19 0.40 0.45
C LEU A 18 22.52 0.26 -0.92
N SER A 19 22.51 1.31 -1.74
CA SER A 19 21.95 1.29 -3.09
C SER A 19 22.76 0.38 -4.02
N ASN A 20 24.10 0.43 -3.91
CA ASN A 20 25.03 -0.40 -4.67
C ASN A 20 25.00 -1.88 -4.28
N MET A 21 24.62 -2.23 -3.04
CA MET A 21 24.49 -3.63 -2.60
C MET A 21 23.35 -4.35 -3.31
N ALA A 22 22.22 -3.66 -3.51
CA ALA A 22 21.05 -4.20 -4.18
C ALA A 22 20.23 -3.04 -4.76
N PRO A 23 20.13 -2.92 -6.10
CA PRO A 23 19.35 -1.86 -6.72
C PRO A 23 17.84 -2.07 -6.49
N PRO A 24 17.04 -1.00 -6.40
CA PRO A 24 15.58 -1.12 -6.35
C PRO A 24 14.98 -1.77 -7.61
N ASN A 25 13.78 -2.34 -7.48
CA ASN A 25 13.03 -2.97 -8.58
C ASN A 25 12.37 -1.98 -9.56
N ILE A 26 12.37 -0.68 -9.24
CA ILE A 26 11.79 0.33 -10.13
C ILE A 26 12.45 1.68 -9.91
N ASN A 27 12.61 2.43 -11.00
CA ASN A 27 12.94 3.85 -10.98
C ASN A 27 11.73 4.64 -11.48
N TRP A 28 11.29 5.63 -10.71
CA TRP A 28 10.20 6.53 -11.10
C TRP A 28 10.74 7.68 -11.94
N CYS A 29 9.85 8.57 -12.40
CA CYS A 29 10.25 9.71 -13.24
C CYS A 29 11.21 10.68 -12.54
N GLU A 30 10.96 10.97 -11.25
CA GLU A 30 11.73 11.95 -10.49
C GLU A 30 13.23 11.59 -10.48
N GLU A 31 14.08 12.56 -10.82
CA GLU A 31 15.53 12.35 -10.82
C GLU A 31 16.03 11.99 -9.41
N ASN A 32 16.96 11.04 -9.35
CA ASN A 32 17.61 10.62 -8.12
C ASN A 32 18.72 11.61 -7.75
N LEU A 33 18.43 12.50 -6.80
CA LEU A 33 19.37 13.52 -6.35
C LEU A 33 20.47 12.93 -5.48
N CYS A 34 21.69 13.46 -5.60
CA CYS A 34 22.80 13.18 -4.69
C CYS A 34 22.60 13.86 -3.33
N SER A 35 21.61 13.40 -2.56
CA SER A 35 21.21 14.00 -1.29
C SER A 35 20.59 12.98 -0.33
N TRP A 36 20.38 13.37 0.93
CA TRP A 36 19.70 12.52 1.92
C TRP A 36 18.21 12.29 1.61
N VAL A 37 17.61 13.14 0.77
CA VAL A 37 16.25 13.00 0.24
C VAL A 37 16.37 12.88 -1.27
N VAL A 38 16.49 11.65 -1.75
CA VAL A 38 16.80 11.36 -3.16
C VAL A 38 15.69 11.83 -4.10
N ASN A 39 14.41 11.60 -3.76
CA ASN A 39 13.26 12.03 -4.56
C ASN A 39 12.31 12.94 -3.74
N PRO A 40 12.54 14.26 -3.64
CA PRO A 40 11.75 15.14 -2.78
C PRO A 40 10.23 15.07 -2.97
N ALA A 41 9.70 15.10 -4.19
CA ALA A 41 8.26 15.08 -4.42
C ALA A 41 7.65 13.75 -3.94
N ASN A 42 8.29 12.64 -4.30
CA ASN A 42 7.84 11.31 -3.90
C ASN A 42 8.03 11.05 -2.39
N THR A 43 9.06 11.59 -1.76
CA THR A 43 9.27 11.49 -0.31
C THR A 43 8.19 12.24 0.47
N TRP A 44 7.96 13.52 0.18
CA TRP A 44 7.09 14.35 1.03
C TRP A 44 5.60 14.14 0.79
N SER A 45 5.21 13.67 -0.39
CA SER A 45 3.81 13.29 -0.67
C SER A 45 3.32 12.14 0.23
N ASN A 46 4.22 11.32 0.78
CA ASN A 46 3.89 10.26 1.74
C ASN A 46 3.38 10.76 3.10
N LEU A 47 3.56 12.05 3.41
CA LEU A 47 2.94 12.67 4.60
C LEU A 47 1.41 12.55 4.58
N ALA A 48 0.79 12.42 3.41
CA ALA A 48 -0.65 12.20 3.28
C ALA A 48 -1.10 10.89 3.97
N PHE A 49 -0.35 9.80 3.80
CA PHE A 49 -0.66 8.52 4.47
C PHE A 49 -0.55 8.62 5.98
N ILE A 50 0.50 9.29 6.47
CA ILE A 50 0.71 9.51 7.91
C ILE A 50 -0.43 10.34 8.48
N PHE A 51 -0.81 11.42 7.80
CA PHE A 51 -1.91 12.28 8.21
C PHE A 51 -3.23 11.51 8.30
N VAL A 52 -3.64 10.78 7.25
CA VAL A 52 -4.89 10.01 7.30
C VAL A 52 -4.84 8.90 8.35
N GLY A 53 -3.68 8.28 8.56
CA GLY A 53 -3.51 7.26 9.59
C GLY A 53 -3.68 7.80 11.02
N ILE A 54 -3.15 9.00 11.29
CA ILE A 54 -3.37 9.72 12.55
C ILE A 54 -4.87 10.02 12.73
N LEU A 55 -5.54 10.49 11.68
CA LEU A 55 -6.98 10.76 11.71
C LEU A 55 -7.79 9.49 12.01
N PHE A 56 -7.46 8.36 11.39
CA PHE A 56 -8.15 7.08 11.66
C PHE A 56 -8.02 6.71 13.14
N ILE A 57 -6.80 6.74 13.70
CA ILE A 57 -6.57 6.45 15.12
C ILE A 57 -7.38 7.40 16.02
N ALA A 58 -7.42 8.69 15.69
CA ALA A 58 -8.12 9.70 16.48
C ALA A 58 -9.63 9.46 16.55
N VAL A 59 -10.25 8.96 15.47
CA VAL A 59 -11.71 8.75 15.38
C VAL A 59 -12.18 7.34 15.76
N THR A 60 -11.27 6.40 16.04
CA THR A 60 -11.58 4.99 16.37
C THR A 60 -11.07 4.55 17.74
N LYS A 61 -11.13 5.42 18.74
CA LYS A 61 -10.58 5.12 20.09
C LYS A 61 -11.10 3.81 20.68
N GLU A 62 -12.40 3.54 20.51
CA GLU A 62 -13.07 2.34 21.03
C GLU A 62 -13.14 1.17 20.02
N GLN A 63 -12.76 1.38 18.76
CA GLN A 63 -12.85 0.37 17.70
C GLN A 63 -11.45 -0.19 17.39
N LYS A 64 -11.07 -1.26 18.09
CA LYS A 64 -9.73 -1.86 18.05
C LYS A 64 -9.36 -2.29 16.63
N THR A 65 -10.26 -3.00 15.94
CA THR A 65 -10.01 -3.46 14.56
C THR A 65 -9.83 -2.27 13.60
N MET A 66 -10.66 -1.23 13.73
CA MET A 66 -10.57 -0.05 12.85
C MET A 66 -9.32 0.81 13.12
N ARG A 67 -8.85 0.83 14.38
CA ARG A 67 -7.59 1.51 14.73
C ARG A 67 -6.38 0.92 14.00
N MET A 68 -6.43 -0.37 13.62
CA MET A 68 -5.35 -1.01 12.85
C MET A 68 -5.17 -0.42 11.45
N PHE A 69 -6.23 0.10 10.83
CA PHE A 69 -6.10 0.81 9.55
C PHE A 69 -5.22 2.05 9.70
N GLY A 70 -5.35 2.76 10.82
CA GLY A 70 -4.54 3.93 11.09
C GLY A 70 -3.07 3.61 11.33
N THR A 71 -2.77 2.58 12.13
CA THR A 71 -1.39 2.13 12.33
C THR A 71 -0.76 1.59 11.05
N ALA A 72 -1.53 0.86 10.24
CA ALA A 72 -1.05 0.34 8.96
C ALA A 72 -0.82 1.48 7.95
N ALA A 73 -1.71 2.49 7.87
CA ALA A 73 -1.52 3.64 6.99
C ALA A 73 -0.28 4.48 7.37
N ILE A 74 -0.04 4.70 8.66
CA ILE A 74 1.20 5.35 9.13
C ILE A 74 2.42 4.50 8.73
N PHE A 75 2.34 3.17 8.88
CA PHE A 75 3.44 2.29 8.50
C PHE A 75 3.73 2.36 7.00
N VAL A 76 2.70 2.39 6.12
CA VAL A 76 2.89 2.64 4.68
C VAL A 76 3.57 3.98 4.46
N GLY A 77 3.05 5.06 5.04
CA GLY A 77 3.60 6.41 4.83
C GLY A 77 5.06 6.55 5.27
N VAL A 78 5.43 6.03 6.44
CA VAL A 78 6.81 6.10 6.94
C VAL A 78 7.75 5.25 6.09
N SER A 79 7.36 4.02 5.77
CA SER A 79 8.21 3.12 4.99
C SER A 79 8.42 3.59 3.56
N SER A 80 7.35 4.08 2.91
CA SER A 80 7.43 4.67 1.56
C SER A 80 8.26 5.96 1.54
N LEU A 81 8.09 6.82 2.55
CA LEU A 81 8.90 8.03 2.71
C LEU A 81 10.39 7.67 2.82
N LEU A 82 10.74 6.68 3.64
CA LEU A 82 12.12 6.21 3.79
C LEU A 82 12.68 5.66 2.47
N TRP A 83 11.90 4.87 1.74
CA TRP A 83 12.31 4.36 0.43
C TRP A 83 12.62 5.48 -0.56
N HIS A 84 11.73 6.45 -0.73
CA HIS A 84 11.97 7.56 -1.66
C HIS A 84 13.07 8.51 -1.20
N ALA A 85 13.29 8.62 0.12
CA ALA A 85 14.39 9.40 0.65
C ALA A 85 15.75 8.73 0.39
N SER A 86 15.81 7.39 0.41
CA SER A 86 17.07 6.66 0.36
C SER A 86 17.40 6.00 -0.98
N PHE A 87 16.39 5.65 -1.78
CA PHE A 87 16.50 4.88 -3.01
C PHE A 87 17.32 3.58 -2.84
N THR A 88 16.94 2.76 -1.85
CA THR A 88 17.60 1.47 -1.55
C THR A 88 16.62 0.31 -1.52
N PHE A 89 17.09 -0.89 -1.87
CA PHE A 89 16.26 -2.08 -1.84
C PHE A 89 15.74 -2.43 -0.44
N VAL A 90 16.53 -2.23 0.62
CA VAL A 90 16.09 -2.53 2.00
C VAL A 90 14.86 -1.72 2.40
N PHE A 91 14.85 -0.41 2.07
CA PHE A 91 13.69 0.43 2.35
C PHE A 91 12.56 0.20 1.36
N GLN A 92 12.85 -0.18 0.11
CA GLN A 92 11.81 -0.64 -0.82
C GLN A 92 11.11 -1.91 -0.32
N PHE A 93 11.86 -2.88 0.23
CA PHE A 93 11.28 -4.07 0.86
C PHE A 93 10.38 -3.67 2.03
N LEU A 94 10.82 -2.73 2.87
CA LEU A 94 10.04 -2.23 3.99
C LEU A 94 8.75 -1.53 3.54
N ASP A 95 8.80 -0.77 2.45
CA ASP A 95 7.64 -0.14 1.82
C ASP A 95 6.60 -1.19 1.38
N PHE A 96 7.02 -2.19 0.61
CA PHE A 96 6.12 -3.27 0.20
C PHE A 96 5.62 -4.12 1.37
N LEU A 97 6.45 -4.37 2.40
CA LEU A 97 6.03 -5.04 3.63
C LEU A 97 4.87 -4.28 4.29
N ALA A 98 4.96 -2.95 4.34
CA ALA A 98 3.90 -2.11 4.87
C ALA A 98 2.63 -2.15 4.01
N MET A 99 2.77 -2.14 2.67
CA MET A 99 1.64 -2.30 1.76
C MET A 99 0.97 -3.67 1.93
N PHE A 100 1.73 -4.76 2.09
CA PHE A 100 1.20 -6.09 2.39
C PHE A 100 0.45 -6.09 3.71
N ALA A 101 1.02 -5.52 4.78
CA ALA A 101 0.35 -5.40 6.07
C ALA A 101 -0.96 -4.61 5.97
N PHE A 102 -1.01 -3.53 5.19
CA PHE A 102 -2.23 -2.76 4.98
C PHE A 102 -3.29 -3.56 4.21
N VAL A 103 -2.93 -4.14 3.05
CA VAL A 103 -3.86 -4.90 2.20
C VAL A 103 -4.33 -6.20 2.86
N ALA A 104 -3.58 -6.75 3.81
CA ALA A 104 -4.03 -7.86 4.63
C ALA A 104 -5.32 -7.52 5.41
N LEU A 105 -5.51 -6.27 5.85
CA LEU A 105 -6.69 -5.86 6.61
C LEU A 105 -8.00 -6.11 5.85
N PRO A 106 -8.25 -5.53 4.65
CA PRO A 106 -9.48 -5.81 3.91
C PRO A 106 -9.62 -7.29 3.54
N LEU A 107 -8.51 -7.99 3.22
CA LEU A 107 -8.56 -9.41 2.90
C LEU A 107 -9.08 -10.25 4.08
N ILE A 108 -8.51 -10.05 5.27
CA ILE A 108 -8.87 -10.77 6.49
C ILE A 108 -10.29 -10.43 6.94
N LEU A 109 -10.66 -9.14 6.90
CA LEU A 109 -12.01 -8.72 7.27
C LEU A 109 -13.07 -9.29 6.33
N ASN A 110 -12.76 -9.43 5.05
CA ASN A 110 -13.64 -10.08 4.09
C ASN A 110 -13.72 -11.59 4.31
N LEU A 111 -12.60 -12.25 4.60
CA LEU A 111 -12.59 -13.68 4.98
C LEU A 111 -13.43 -13.93 6.25
N ARG A 112 -13.38 -13.01 7.23
CA ARG A 112 -14.24 -13.04 8.42
C ARG A 112 -15.72 -12.89 8.06
N ARG A 113 -16.06 -11.90 7.24
CA ARG A 113 -17.44 -11.67 6.76
C ARG A 113 -17.98 -12.81 5.91
N LEU A 114 -17.11 -13.53 5.20
CA LEU A 114 -17.45 -14.73 4.44
C LEU A 114 -17.57 -15.99 5.31
N GLY A 115 -17.18 -15.93 6.59
CA GLY A 115 -17.22 -17.05 7.53
C GLY A 115 -16.07 -18.06 7.37
N PHE A 116 -15.04 -17.74 6.57
CA PHE A 116 -13.90 -18.64 6.36
C PHE A 116 -12.90 -18.62 7.53
N ILE A 117 -12.81 -17.51 8.26
CA ILE A 117 -11.90 -17.33 9.38
C ILE A 117 -12.63 -16.60 10.53
N SER A 118 -12.08 -16.66 11.73
CA SER A 118 -12.64 -16.03 12.94
C SER A 118 -11.64 -15.08 13.59
N ILE A 119 -12.06 -14.40 14.66
CA ILE A 119 -11.18 -13.53 15.45
C ILE A 119 -9.97 -14.29 16.03
N ASN A 120 -10.11 -15.60 16.26
CA ASN A 120 -9.09 -16.42 16.92
C ASN A 120 -7.93 -16.78 16.00
N ASN A 121 -8.17 -16.95 14.70
CA ASN A 121 -7.14 -17.33 13.73
C ASN A 121 -6.71 -16.18 12.81
N GLN A 122 -7.36 -15.01 12.88
CA GLN A 122 -7.05 -13.87 12.00
C GLN A 122 -5.58 -13.42 12.07
N LEU A 123 -4.93 -13.48 13.24
CA LEU A 123 -3.52 -13.07 13.38
C LEU A 123 -2.58 -14.06 12.70
N ALA A 124 -2.88 -15.37 12.80
CA ALA A 124 -2.12 -16.38 12.08
C ALA A 124 -2.24 -16.16 10.57
N VAL A 125 -3.46 -15.94 10.07
CA VAL A 125 -3.72 -15.64 8.65
C VAL A 125 -3.00 -14.35 8.22
N PHE A 126 -3.01 -13.30 9.06
CA PHE A 126 -2.28 -12.06 8.81
C PHE A 126 -0.79 -12.30 8.60
N TYR A 127 -0.12 -12.92 9.58
CA TYR A 127 1.32 -13.14 9.50
C TYR A 127 1.69 -14.14 8.41
N SER A 128 0.88 -15.17 8.16
CA SER A 128 1.08 -16.09 7.03
C SER A 128 0.97 -15.37 5.69
N TYR A 129 -0.01 -14.49 5.52
CA TYR A 129 -0.15 -13.70 4.29
C TYR A 129 1.01 -12.73 4.12
N VAL A 130 1.34 -11.91 5.12
CA VAL A 130 2.42 -10.93 5.05
C VAL A 130 3.78 -11.61 4.82
N GLY A 131 4.06 -12.69 5.55
CA GLY A 131 5.28 -13.48 5.38
C GLY A 131 5.35 -14.15 4.00
N GLY A 132 4.24 -14.72 3.52
CA GLY A 132 4.16 -15.34 2.20
C GLY A 132 4.38 -14.34 1.07
N MET A 133 3.74 -13.16 1.12
CA MET A 133 3.93 -12.09 0.14
C MET A 133 5.34 -11.53 0.16
N SER A 134 5.96 -11.42 1.34
CA SER A 134 7.36 -10.99 1.49
C SER A 134 8.32 -12.01 0.88
N ALA A 135 8.08 -13.31 1.07
CA ALA A 135 8.87 -14.37 0.43
C ALA A 135 8.70 -14.36 -1.11
N LEU A 136 7.48 -14.14 -1.60
CA LEU A 136 7.21 -13.98 -3.03
C LEU A 136 7.87 -12.74 -3.62
N LEU A 137 7.98 -11.64 -2.86
CA LEU A 137 8.70 -10.46 -3.29
C LEU A 137 10.17 -10.78 -3.57
N PHE A 138 10.85 -11.53 -2.69
CA PHE A 138 12.21 -11.99 -2.97
C PHE A 138 12.27 -12.85 -4.23
N LEU A 139 11.33 -13.77 -4.43
CA LEU A 139 11.25 -14.55 -5.67
C LEU A 139 11.08 -13.63 -6.90
N PHE A 140 10.25 -12.59 -6.80
CA PHE A 140 10.02 -11.64 -7.89
C PHE A 140 11.26 -10.80 -8.17
N TYR A 141 12.04 -10.47 -7.13
CA TYR A 141 13.33 -9.81 -7.27
C TYR A 141 14.30 -10.69 -8.07
N TRP A 142 14.39 -11.97 -7.75
CA TRP A 142 15.22 -12.94 -8.47
C TRP A 142 14.78 -13.21 -9.91
N LEU A 143 13.50 -13.00 -10.22
CA LEU A 143 12.91 -13.25 -11.55
C LEU A 143 12.73 -11.96 -12.38
N ASP A 144 13.20 -10.81 -11.89
CA ASP A 144 13.01 -9.50 -12.51
C ASP A 144 11.53 -9.22 -12.85
N ILE A 145 10.64 -9.42 -11.88
CA ILE A 145 9.20 -9.14 -11.98
C ILE A 145 8.86 -7.91 -11.14
N TYR A 146 8.00 -7.03 -11.67
CA TYR A 146 7.51 -5.85 -10.95
C TYR A 146 6.73 -6.22 -9.69
N PHE A 147 7.18 -5.74 -8.53
CA PHE A 147 6.57 -6.01 -7.22
C PHE A 147 5.12 -5.53 -7.13
N GLN A 148 4.76 -4.49 -7.88
CA GLN A 148 3.40 -3.91 -7.93
C GLN A 148 2.34 -4.95 -8.33
N SER A 149 2.72 -5.97 -9.10
CA SER A 149 1.80 -7.05 -9.49
C SER A 149 1.32 -7.87 -8.30
N LEU A 150 2.15 -8.06 -7.26
CA LEU A 150 1.76 -8.71 -6.01
C LEU A 150 0.61 -7.96 -5.31
N ILE A 151 0.73 -6.63 -5.24
CA ILE A 151 -0.31 -5.77 -4.67
C ILE A 151 -1.59 -5.82 -5.52
N LEU A 152 -1.45 -5.80 -6.86
CA LEU A 152 -2.59 -5.89 -7.78
C LEU A 152 -3.38 -7.20 -7.57
N PHE A 153 -2.70 -8.34 -7.46
CA PHE A 153 -3.36 -9.62 -7.18
C PHE A 153 -4.15 -9.59 -5.88
N SER A 154 -3.59 -8.99 -4.82
CA SER A 154 -4.28 -8.86 -3.54
C SER A 154 -5.49 -7.92 -3.60
N ILE A 155 -5.42 -6.84 -4.37
CA ILE A 155 -6.57 -5.97 -4.64
C ILE A 155 -7.67 -6.73 -5.39
N ILE A 156 -7.32 -7.48 -6.44
CA ILE A 156 -8.26 -8.31 -7.20
C ILE A 156 -8.92 -9.34 -6.27
N ALA A 157 -8.16 -9.97 -5.38
CA ALA A 157 -8.71 -10.91 -4.40
C ALA A 157 -9.68 -10.23 -3.42
N ALA A 158 -9.32 -9.05 -2.89
CA ALA A 158 -10.19 -8.28 -2.00
C ALA A 158 -11.50 -7.88 -2.67
N VAL A 159 -11.43 -7.36 -3.89
CA VAL A 159 -12.60 -7.00 -4.71
C VAL A 159 -13.43 -8.25 -5.06
N GLY A 160 -12.78 -9.35 -5.43
CA GLY A 160 -13.46 -10.63 -5.71
C GLY A 160 -14.27 -11.13 -4.50
N MET A 161 -13.70 -11.04 -3.30
CA MET A 161 -14.42 -11.34 -2.06
C MET A 161 -15.60 -10.39 -1.82
N GLU A 162 -15.43 -9.08 -2.07
CA GLU A 162 -16.54 -8.13 -1.98
C GLU A 162 -17.66 -8.41 -2.98
N LEU A 163 -17.34 -8.85 -4.20
CA LEU A 163 -18.35 -9.23 -5.20
C LEU A 163 -19.15 -10.45 -4.75
N VAL A 164 -18.50 -11.41 -4.07
CA VAL A 164 -19.20 -12.55 -3.46
C VAL A 164 -20.09 -12.09 -2.31
N LEU A 165 -19.58 -11.23 -1.43
CA LEU A 165 -20.34 -10.66 -0.31
C LEU A 165 -21.54 -9.84 -0.79
N TYR A 166 -21.37 -9.03 -1.84
CA TYR A 166 -22.45 -8.26 -2.47
C TYR A 166 -23.60 -9.15 -2.92
N LYS A 167 -23.29 -10.30 -3.54
CA LYS A 167 -24.30 -11.28 -3.99
C LYS A 167 -24.99 -12.02 -2.84
N ARG A 168 -24.35 -12.10 -1.67
CA ARG A 168 -24.88 -12.75 -0.46
C ARG A 168 -25.58 -11.76 0.49
N ALA A 169 -25.45 -10.46 0.25
CA ALA A 169 -25.83 -9.44 1.21
C ALA A 169 -27.35 -9.48 1.46
N GLN A 170 -27.72 -9.65 2.73
CA GLN A 170 -29.08 -9.46 3.22
C GLN A 170 -29.30 -8.04 3.78
N GLU A 171 -28.22 -7.31 4.08
CA GLU A 171 -28.25 -5.96 4.64
C GLU A 171 -27.78 -4.87 3.66
N THR A 172 -28.23 -3.64 3.88
CA THR A 172 -27.91 -2.49 3.04
C THR A 172 -26.48 -2.00 3.28
N THR A 173 -25.52 -2.55 2.55
CA THR A 173 -24.11 -2.12 2.58
C THR A 173 -23.88 -0.89 1.68
N GLN A 174 -23.20 0.14 2.19
CA GLN A 174 -22.87 1.37 1.46
C GLN A 174 -21.65 1.21 0.54
N TYR A 175 -21.81 0.54 -0.59
CA TYR A 175 -20.74 0.30 -1.58
C TYR A 175 -20.19 1.56 -2.26
N LYS A 176 -20.83 2.73 -2.07
CA LYS A 176 -20.32 4.02 -2.58
C LYS A 176 -18.89 4.30 -2.13
N TYR A 177 -18.54 3.96 -0.88
CA TYR A 177 -17.20 4.20 -0.37
C TYR A 177 -16.17 3.26 -1.00
N LEU A 178 -16.52 1.99 -1.24
CA LEU A 178 -15.65 1.07 -1.98
C LEU A 178 -15.44 1.53 -3.43
N LEU A 179 -16.50 2.04 -4.08
CA LEU A 179 -16.39 2.62 -5.43
C LEU A 179 -15.48 3.85 -5.45
N LEU A 180 -15.64 4.78 -4.51
CA LEU A 180 -14.78 5.96 -4.40
C LEU A 180 -13.32 5.57 -4.10
N ALA A 181 -13.10 4.56 -3.25
CA ALA A 181 -11.76 4.02 -3.02
C ALA A 181 -11.15 3.47 -4.31
N ALA A 182 -11.90 2.65 -5.06
CA ALA A 182 -11.45 2.06 -6.31
C ALA A 182 -11.18 3.11 -7.40
N LEU A 183 -12.02 4.14 -7.52
CA LEU A 183 -11.82 5.24 -8.46
C LEU A 183 -10.59 6.08 -8.10
N SER A 184 -10.44 6.46 -6.83
CA SER A 184 -9.27 7.22 -6.36
C SER A 184 -7.97 6.45 -6.63
N LEU A 185 -7.96 5.15 -6.32
CA LEU A 185 -6.82 4.28 -6.59
C LEU A 185 -6.58 4.13 -8.10
N GLY A 186 -7.62 3.89 -8.90
CA GLY A 186 -7.49 3.73 -10.35
C GLY A 186 -6.93 4.98 -11.04
N VAL A 187 -7.41 6.16 -10.67
CA VAL A 187 -6.90 7.45 -11.19
C VAL A 187 -5.44 7.64 -10.78
N GLY A 188 -5.10 7.39 -9.52
CA GLY A 188 -3.71 7.50 -9.06
C GLY A 188 -2.79 6.49 -9.75
N ALA A 189 -3.24 5.26 -9.98
CA ALA A 189 -2.47 4.26 -10.70
C ALA A 189 -2.19 4.72 -12.15
N GLY A 190 -3.16 5.42 -12.75
CA GLY A 190 -2.98 6.12 -14.03
C GLY A 190 -1.85 7.14 -14.00
N PHE A 191 -1.76 7.97 -12.94
CA PHE A 191 -0.65 8.91 -12.77
C PHE A 191 0.71 8.23 -12.58
N SER A 192 0.78 7.16 -11.79
CA SER A 192 2.02 6.35 -11.69
C SER A 192 2.42 5.73 -13.02
N ALA A 193 1.45 5.24 -13.81
CA ALA A 193 1.71 4.69 -15.13
C ALA A 193 2.14 5.78 -16.13
N SER A 194 1.65 7.02 -16.00
CA SER A 194 2.08 8.14 -16.83
C SER A 194 3.52 8.59 -16.56
N ASP A 195 4.00 8.43 -15.33
CA ASP A 195 5.42 8.66 -14.99
C ASP A 195 6.32 7.64 -15.69
N VAL A 196 6.01 6.35 -15.54
CA VAL A 196 6.82 5.26 -16.10
C VAL A 196 6.80 5.26 -17.64
N SER A 197 5.69 5.70 -18.25
CA SER A 197 5.59 5.82 -19.72
C SER A 197 6.19 7.11 -20.28
N GLY A 198 6.62 8.05 -19.43
CA GLY A 198 7.19 9.34 -19.83
C GLY A 198 6.17 10.37 -20.33
N VAL A 199 4.86 10.07 -20.31
CA VAL A 199 3.80 10.97 -20.79
C VAL A 199 3.62 12.17 -19.88
N PHE A 200 3.73 11.96 -18.57
CA PHE A 200 3.66 13.00 -17.55
C PHE A 200 4.95 12.95 -16.73
N CYS A 201 6.09 13.21 -17.38
CA CYS A 201 7.39 13.10 -16.73
C CYS A 201 8.28 14.30 -17.03
N ASP A 202 8.63 15.05 -15.98
CA ASP A 202 9.72 16.01 -15.97
C ASP A 202 10.66 15.64 -14.81
N PRO A 203 11.80 14.96 -15.09
CA PRO A 203 12.70 14.48 -14.03
C PRO A 203 13.21 15.56 -13.08
N LYS A 204 13.30 16.81 -13.56
CA LYS A 204 13.81 17.95 -12.79
C LYS A 204 12.75 18.62 -11.91
N ASN A 205 11.49 18.20 -12.02
CA ASN A 205 10.41 18.73 -11.22
C ASN A 205 10.33 18.02 -9.86
N HIS A 206 10.99 18.58 -8.84
CA HIS A 206 10.99 18.01 -7.49
C HIS A 206 9.79 18.45 -6.62
N PHE A 207 8.73 18.97 -7.23
CA PHE A 207 7.52 19.42 -6.53
C PHE A 207 6.29 18.59 -6.87
N ILE A 208 6.13 18.24 -8.15
CA ILE A 208 4.97 17.50 -8.64
C ILE A 208 5.44 16.43 -9.63
N GLN A 209 5.10 15.19 -9.31
CA GLN A 209 5.33 13.99 -10.13
C GLN A 209 4.04 13.18 -10.15
N GLY A 210 3.77 12.42 -11.20
CA GLY A 210 2.58 11.56 -11.24
C GLY A 210 2.60 10.53 -10.11
N HIS A 211 3.77 10.01 -9.74
CA HIS A 211 3.90 9.11 -8.60
C HIS A 211 3.66 9.81 -7.25
N ALA A 212 4.04 11.08 -7.11
CA ALA A 212 3.68 11.88 -5.94
C ALA A 212 2.15 12.11 -5.86
N ILE A 213 1.48 12.35 -6.99
CA ILE A 213 0.01 12.46 -7.07
C ILE A 213 -0.64 11.12 -6.68
N TRP A 214 -0.05 10.00 -7.09
CA TRP A 214 -0.49 8.67 -6.68
C TRP A 214 -0.49 8.51 -5.16
N HIS A 215 0.53 8.96 -4.42
CA HIS A 215 0.53 8.88 -2.96
C HIS A 215 -0.68 9.57 -2.34
N ILE A 216 -1.03 10.76 -2.83
CA ILE A 216 -2.17 11.53 -2.32
C ILE A 216 -3.50 10.81 -2.62
N LEU A 217 -3.66 10.30 -3.85
CA LEU A 217 -4.87 9.60 -4.27
C LEU A 217 -5.00 8.20 -3.63
N ALA A 218 -3.88 7.53 -3.38
CA ALA A 218 -3.84 6.28 -2.63
C ALA A 218 -4.20 6.51 -1.16
N ALA A 219 -3.64 7.52 -0.50
CA ALA A 219 -4.02 7.89 0.87
C ALA A 219 -5.51 8.24 0.98
N THR A 220 -6.05 8.97 -0.01
CA THR A 220 -7.48 9.25 -0.13
C THR A 220 -8.31 7.98 -0.31
N SER A 221 -7.83 7.04 -1.14
CA SER A 221 -8.44 5.72 -1.30
C SER A 221 -8.47 4.94 0.02
N LEU A 222 -7.40 4.99 0.83
CA LEU A 222 -7.39 4.38 2.16
C LEU A 222 -8.45 4.98 3.07
N GLY A 223 -8.71 6.30 2.97
CA GLY A 223 -9.78 6.98 3.68
C GLY A 223 -11.17 6.45 3.31
N PHE A 224 -11.46 6.30 2.02
CA PHE A 224 -12.72 5.71 1.59
C PHE A 224 -12.85 4.23 1.96
N LEU A 225 -11.75 3.46 1.87
CA LEU A 225 -11.73 2.07 2.29
C LEU A 225 -12.00 1.94 3.80
N PHE A 226 -11.39 2.79 4.61
CA PHE A 226 -11.65 2.89 6.04
C PHE A 226 -13.13 3.17 6.33
N LEU A 227 -13.74 4.15 5.65
CA LEU A 227 -15.17 4.45 5.79
C LEU A 227 -16.05 3.26 5.37
N PHE A 228 -15.65 2.52 4.33
CA PHE A 228 -16.33 1.31 3.91
C PHE A 228 -16.27 0.24 5.00
N TYR A 229 -15.11 -0.05 5.60
CA TYR A 229 -15.03 -1.10 6.62
C TYR A 229 -15.64 -0.70 7.97
N ARG A 230 -15.63 0.59 8.31
CA ARG A 230 -16.20 1.11 9.56
C ARG A 230 -17.70 0.88 9.72
N GLN A 231 -18.42 0.55 8.63
CA GLN A 231 -19.85 0.24 8.69
C GLN A 231 -20.15 -1.14 9.30
N PHE A 232 -19.15 -2.01 9.45
CA PHE A 232 -19.32 -3.36 10.00
C PHE A 232 -18.80 -3.45 11.43
N ASN A 233 -19.42 -4.31 12.23
CA ASN A 233 -18.96 -4.59 13.59
C ASN A 233 -17.99 -5.78 13.60
N PHE A 234 -16.72 -5.52 13.90
CA PHE A 234 -15.67 -6.54 13.93
C PHE A 234 -15.15 -6.85 15.34
N ASP A 235 -15.47 -6.01 16.31
CA ASP A 235 -14.92 -6.09 17.68
C ASP A 235 -15.88 -6.81 18.63
N GLU A 236 -17.16 -6.95 18.29
CA GLU A 236 -18.09 -7.82 19.02
C GLU A 236 -17.82 -9.29 18.68
N ALA A 237 -17.58 -10.09 19.73
CA ALA A 237 -17.60 -11.54 19.59
C ALA A 237 -19.03 -11.95 19.27
N ASN A 238 -19.23 -12.64 18.15
CA ASN A 238 -20.49 -13.31 17.84
C ASN A 238 -20.95 -14.05 19.11
N HIS A 239 -22.03 -13.60 19.74
CA HIS A 239 -22.84 -14.51 20.53
C HIS A 239 -23.40 -15.51 19.54
N GLU A 240 -22.88 -16.74 19.55
CA GLU A 240 -23.56 -17.85 18.89
C GLU A 240 -24.98 -17.92 19.47
N PRO A 241 -26.05 -17.82 18.67
CA PRO A 241 -27.35 -18.31 19.12
C PRO A 241 -27.22 -19.82 19.24
N GLY A 242 -27.38 -20.33 20.47
CA GLY A 242 -27.37 -21.75 20.80
C GLY A 242 -28.53 -22.53 20.20
#